data_AF-A0A398ABV9-F1
#
_entry.id   AF-A0A398ABV9-F1
#
_cell.length_a   1.000
_cell.length_b   1.000
_cell.length_c   1.000
_cell.angle_alpha   90.00
_cell.angle_beta   90.00
_cell.angle_gamma   90.00
#
_symmetry.space_group_name_H-M   'P 1'
#
loop_
_entity.id
_entity.type
_entity.pdbx_description
1 polymer ?
#
loop_
_entity_poly.entity_id
_entity_poly.type
_entity_poly.pdbx_seq_one_letter_code
_entity_poly.pdbx_strand_id
1 'polypeptide(L)'
;MVMSVCTACQFMTGPCTFGNGNACIMAPYFPSSEPEKFDRVNKVFGIENVYTILSRLEEPWQRQYAANALCYEAEARIHDPIHGYLGTQMVYNNILNNLKREIDSAKNELSITMAKVPQYYNFPIPCDFAEPFLFTLTNEMLELNEDQKNQLRGLPDVDVRRNMDEIVGMRKNDQSDVHRADGASTSSEPSSGPPNQSQP
;
A
#
# COMPACT_ATOMS: atom_id res chain seq x y z
N MET A 1 40.47 -22.46 -24.20
CA MET A 1 39.39 -22.08 -23.27
C MET A 1 40.02 -21.15 -22.25
N VAL A 2 39.80 -19.84 -22.36
CA VAL A 2 40.39 -18.88 -21.41
C VAL A 2 39.64 -19.06 -20.10
N MET A 3 40.29 -19.61 -19.08
CA MET A 3 39.69 -19.71 -17.75
C MET A 3 39.48 -18.28 -17.22
N SER A 4 38.23 -17.86 -17.08
CA SER A 4 37.90 -16.55 -16.53
C SER A 4 38.33 -16.51 -15.06
N VAL A 5 39.36 -15.72 -14.77
CA VAL A 5 39.86 -15.50 -13.41
C VAL A 5 38.96 -14.47 -12.74
N CYS A 6 38.44 -14.76 -11.54
CA CYS A 6 37.61 -13.79 -10.81
C CYS A 6 38.43 -12.56 -10.38
N THR A 7 37.75 -11.45 -10.08
CA THR A 7 38.44 -10.20 -9.73
C THR A 7 39.40 -10.39 -8.56
N ALA A 8 39.00 -11.11 -7.52
CA ALA A 8 39.86 -11.34 -6.36
C ALA A 8 41.15 -12.09 -6.71
N CYS A 9 41.08 -13.15 -7.51
CA CYS A 9 42.26 -13.90 -7.94
C CYS A 9 43.13 -13.09 -8.92
N GLN A 10 42.54 -12.17 -9.69
CA GLN A 10 43.29 -11.21 -10.50
C GLN A 10 44.18 -10.31 -9.63
N PHE A 11 43.67 -9.85 -8.47
CA PHE A 11 44.46 -9.09 -7.49
C PHE A 11 45.62 -9.90 -6.89
N MET A 12 45.45 -11.20 -6.70
CA MET A 12 46.50 -12.07 -6.14
C MET A 12 47.54 -12.54 -7.16
N THR A 13 47.36 -12.23 -8.45
CA THR A 13 48.22 -12.70 -9.56
C THR A 13 48.33 -14.24 -9.68
N GLY A 14 47.40 -14.99 -9.08
CA GLY A 14 47.41 -16.46 -9.02
C GLY A 14 46.28 -17.13 -9.81
N PRO A 15 46.33 -18.46 -10.01
CA PRO A 15 45.24 -19.20 -10.64
C PRO A 15 43.96 -19.15 -9.79
N CYS A 16 42.80 -19.15 -10.45
CA CYS A 16 41.47 -19.11 -9.81
C CYS A 16 41.08 -20.48 -9.19
N THR A 17 41.92 -20.98 -8.29
CA THR A 17 41.76 -22.27 -7.59
C THR A 17 41.67 -22.10 -6.07
N PHE A 18 41.47 -20.87 -5.60
CA PHE A 18 41.45 -20.52 -4.17
C PHE A 18 40.11 -20.96 -3.53
N GLY A 19 40.01 -22.21 -3.09
CA GLY A 19 38.79 -22.79 -2.48
C GLY A 19 38.99 -24.24 -2.01
N ASN A 20 37.96 -24.82 -1.39
CA ASN A 20 37.95 -26.23 -0.94
C ASN A 20 37.64 -27.18 -2.12
N GLY A 21 38.56 -27.26 -3.08
CA GLY A 21 38.43 -28.07 -4.30
C GLY A 21 38.81 -27.29 -5.57
N ASN A 22 38.53 -27.86 -6.74
CA ASN A 22 38.83 -27.26 -8.06
C ASN A 22 38.02 -25.98 -8.38
N ALA A 23 37.33 -25.37 -7.42
CA ALA A 23 36.49 -24.19 -7.60
C ALA A 23 36.82 -23.10 -6.57
N CYS A 24 37.03 -21.87 -7.03
CA CYS A 24 37.34 -20.72 -6.18
C CYS A 24 36.13 -20.27 -5.35
N ILE A 25 36.32 -20.06 -4.04
CA ILE A 25 35.26 -19.63 -3.12
C ILE A 25 34.78 -18.19 -3.37
N MET A 26 35.65 -17.32 -3.88
CA MET A 26 35.33 -15.91 -4.15
C MET A 26 34.67 -15.68 -5.51
N ALA A 27 34.89 -16.58 -6.46
CA ALA A 27 34.48 -16.39 -7.85
C ALA A 27 32.96 -16.14 -8.04
N PRO A 28 32.05 -16.83 -7.32
CA PRO A 28 30.61 -16.55 -7.45
C PRO A 28 30.20 -15.15 -6.98
N TYR A 29 30.98 -14.53 -6.08
CA TYR A 29 30.61 -13.29 -5.39
C TYR A 29 31.30 -12.05 -5.96
N PHE A 30 32.48 -12.24 -6.54
CA PHE A 30 33.34 -11.20 -7.13
C PHE A 30 33.72 -11.58 -8.56
N PRO A 31 32.75 -11.61 -9.50
CA PRO A 31 33.01 -11.93 -10.89
C PRO A 31 33.84 -10.83 -11.56
N SER A 32 34.59 -11.20 -12.60
CA SER A 32 35.44 -10.27 -13.36
C SER A 32 34.66 -9.18 -14.10
N SER A 33 33.34 -9.32 -14.21
CA SER A 33 32.44 -8.30 -14.78
C SER A 33 32.27 -7.08 -13.88
N GLU A 34 32.53 -7.22 -12.58
CA GLU A 34 32.33 -6.17 -11.57
C GLU A 34 33.61 -5.94 -10.75
N PRO A 35 34.70 -5.44 -11.36
CA PRO A 35 35.97 -5.31 -10.67
C PRO A 35 35.90 -4.32 -9.51
N GLU A 36 35.23 -3.18 -9.71
CA GLU A 36 35.12 -2.12 -8.70
C GLU A 36 34.49 -2.58 -7.38
N LYS A 37 33.62 -3.58 -7.43
CA LYS A 37 32.97 -4.15 -6.25
C LYS A 37 34.01 -4.78 -5.32
N PHE A 38 34.96 -5.51 -5.88
CA PHE A 38 36.02 -6.12 -5.09
C PHE A 38 37.08 -5.09 -4.68
N ASP A 39 37.37 -4.09 -5.51
CA ASP A 39 38.34 -3.02 -5.20
C ASP A 39 38.02 -2.34 -3.87
N ARG A 40 36.74 -1.99 -3.66
CA ARG A 40 36.27 -1.34 -2.43
C ARG A 40 36.41 -2.25 -1.23
N VAL A 41 35.99 -3.51 -1.36
CA VAL A 41 36.10 -4.52 -0.30
C VAL A 41 37.56 -4.77 0.07
N ASN A 42 38.43 -4.93 -0.92
CA ASN A 42 39.86 -5.16 -0.71
C ASN A 42 40.54 -3.96 -0.06
N LYS A 43 40.17 -2.73 -0.44
CA LYS A 43 40.70 -1.50 0.17
C LYS A 43 40.39 -1.40 1.67
N VAL A 44 39.22 -1.88 2.10
CA VAL A 44 38.75 -1.73 3.48
C VAL A 44 39.11 -2.94 4.34
N PHE A 45 38.89 -4.14 3.82
CA PHE A 45 39.04 -5.39 4.59
C PHE A 45 40.32 -6.14 4.24
N GLY A 46 40.82 -6.00 3.03
CA GLY A 46 41.94 -6.81 2.52
C GLY A 46 41.51 -8.22 2.10
N ILE A 47 42.12 -8.70 1.03
CA ILE A 47 41.78 -9.97 0.38
C ILE A 47 41.85 -11.19 1.31
N GLU A 48 42.85 -11.27 2.19
CA GLU A 48 43.03 -12.39 3.12
C GLU A 48 41.90 -12.47 4.15
N ASN A 49 41.45 -11.32 4.66
CA ASN A 49 40.35 -11.26 5.62
C ASN A 49 39.02 -11.66 4.96
N VAL A 50 38.78 -11.20 3.73
CA VAL A 50 37.61 -11.59 2.94
C VAL A 50 37.61 -13.10 2.72
N TYR A 51 38.76 -13.68 2.34
CA TYR A 51 38.90 -15.13 2.18
C TYR A 51 38.58 -15.87 3.48
N THR A 52 39.15 -15.41 4.59
CA THR A 52 38.98 -16.02 5.90
C THR A 52 37.53 -15.98 6.37
N ILE A 53 36.84 -14.85 6.16
CA ILE A 53 35.42 -14.71 6.48
C ILE A 53 34.57 -15.68 5.65
N LEU A 54 34.74 -15.69 4.33
CA LEU A 54 33.93 -16.54 3.45
C LEU A 54 34.21 -18.04 3.67
N SER A 55 35.45 -18.41 3.98
CA SER A 55 35.85 -19.81 4.21
C SER A 55 35.31 -20.38 5.51
N ARG A 56 34.94 -19.53 6.49
CA ARG A 56 34.30 -19.95 7.74
C ARG A 56 32.80 -20.21 7.61
N LEU A 57 32.20 -19.80 6.50
CA LEU A 57 30.77 -19.99 6.25
C LEU A 57 30.58 -21.27 5.44
N GLU A 58 29.70 -22.15 5.89
CA GLU A 58 29.46 -23.45 5.26
C GLU A 58 28.48 -23.30 4.09
N GLU A 59 27.40 -22.55 4.32
CA GLU A 59 26.30 -22.45 3.38
C GLU A 59 26.50 -21.37 2.30
N PRO A 60 26.21 -21.65 1.02
CA PRO A 60 26.34 -20.67 -0.06
C PRO A 60 25.55 -19.38 0.15
N TRP A 61 24.36 -19.46 0.77
CA TRP A 61 23.53 -18.28 1.06
C TRP A 61 24.16 -17.37 2.11
N GLN A 62 24.85 -17.95 3.11
CA GLN A 62 25.57 -17.18 4.13
C GLN A 62 26.74 -16.44 3.50
N ARG A 63 27.49 -17.11 2.62
CA ARG A 63 28.59 -16.50 1.86
C ARG A 63 28.11 -15.37 0.96
N GLN A 64 26.97 -15.55 0.27
CA GLN A 64 26.34 -14.49 -0.52
C GLN A 64 25.98 -13.29 0.36
N TYR A 65 25.33 -13.54 1.50
CA TYR A 65 24.94 -12.48 2.42
C TYR A 65 26.16 -11.75 2.99
N ALA A 66 27.19 -12.48 3.40
CA ALA A 66 28.44 -11.91 3.92
C ALA A 66 29.18 -11.10 2.85
N ALA A 67 29.26 -11.58 1.61
CA ALA A 67 29.88 -10.83 0.51
C ALA A 67 29.13 -9.51 0.26
N ASN A 68 27.79 -9.52 0.26
CA ASN A 68 26.98 -8.31 0.12
C ASN A 68 27.18 -7.34 1.29
N ALA A 69 27.22 -7.85 2.52
CA ALA A 69 27.47 -7.05 3.72
C ALA A 69 28.86 -6.39 3.70
N LEU A 70 29.90 -7.14 3.31
CA LEU A 70 31.25 -6.61 3.12
C LEU A 70 31.29 -5.51 2.06
N CYS A 71 30.57 -5.68 0.94
CA CYS A 71 30.48 -4.64 -0.08
C CYS A 71 29.83 -3.37 0.45
N TYR A 72 28.70 -3.51 1.16
CA TYR A 72 27.98 -2.38 1.75
C TYR A 72 28.83 -1.65 2.79
N GLU A 73 29.48 -2.37 3.71
CA GLU A 73 30.29 -1.75 4.75
C GLU A 73 31.56 -1.10 4.18
N ALA A 74 32.16 -1.70 3.13
CA ALA A 74 33.29 -1.11 2.44
C ALA A 74 32.91 0.22 1.78
N GLU A 75 31.79 0.25 1.06
CA GLU A 75 31.23 1.48 0.46
C GLU A 75 31.00 2.56 1.53
N ALA A 76 30.35 2.17 2.63
CA ALA A 76 30.05 3.10 3.72
C ALA A 76 31.33 3.69 4.33
N ARG A 77 32.38 2.88 4.56
CA ARG A 77 33.67 3.36 5.08
C ARG A 77 34.45 4.20 4.07
N ILE A 78 34.25 4.00 2.77
CA ILE A 78 34.86 4.85 1.74
C ILE A 78 34.22 6.25 1.75
N HIS A 79 32.90 6.32 1.93
CA HIS A 79 32.18 7.60 2.01
C HIS A 79 32.34 8.32 3.35
N ASP A 80 32.31 7.58 4.46
CA ASP A 80 32.57 8.10 5.81
C ASP A 80 33.72 7.30 6.45
N PRO A 81 34.97 7.76 6.30
CA PRO A 81 36.13 7.09 6.88
C PRO A 81 36.15 7.05 8.41
N ILE A 82 35.35 7.88 9.08
CA ILE A 82 35.34 7.99 10.53
C ILE A 82 34.29 7.04 11.13
N HIS A 83 33.06 7.08 10.62
CA HIS A 83 31.94 6.30 11.19
C HIS A 83 31.45 5.16 10.30
N GLY A 84 31.75 5.17 9.00
CA GLY A 84 31.27 4.18 8.05
C GLY A 84 29.76 3.97 8.14
N TYR A 85 29.32 2.71 8.24
CA TYR A 85 27.90 2.38 8.36
C TYR A 85 27.26 2.91 9.66
N LEU A 86 28.04 3.11 10.73
CA LEU A 86 27.52 3.61 12.00
C LEU A 86 27.03 5.05 11.87
N GLY A 87 27.65 5.87 11.03
CA GLY A 87 27.20 7.23 10.76
C GLY A 87 25.78 7.25 10.19
N THR A 88 25.55 6.42 9.16
CA THR A 88 24.22 6.21 8.58
C THR A 88 23.21 5.69 9.61
N GLN A 89 23.60 4.71 10.44
CA GLN A 89 22.75 4.19 11.51
C GLN A 89 22.39 5.28 12.55
N MET A 90 23.31 6.17 12.91
CA MET A 90 23.06 7.27 13.85
C MET A 90 22.04 8.26 13.27
N VAL A 91 22.17 8.62 11.99
CA VAL A 91 21.22 9.50 11.29
C VAL A 91 19.82 8.91 11.31
N TYR A 92 19.67 7.63 10.95
CA TYR A 92 18.36 6.96 10.97
C TYR A 92 17.76 6.90 12.37
N ASN A 93 18.55 6.58 13.40
CA ASN A 93 18.08 6.57 14.78
C ASN A 93 17.59 7.96 15.22
N ASN A 94 18.28 9.02 14.84
CA ASN A 94 17.86 10.39 15.14
C ASN A 94 16.51 10.71 14.47
N ILE A 95 16.36 10.36 13.18
CA ILE A 95 15.10 10.55 12.44
C ILE A 95 13.95 9.78 13.11
N LEU A 96 14.17 8.50 13.43
CA LEU A 96 13.16 7.67 14.10
C LEU A 96 12.74 8.25 15.45
N ASN A 97 13.70 8.72 16.24
CA ASN A 97 13.42 9.34 17.53
C ASN A 97 12.65 10.65 17.39
N ASN A 98 12.95 11.46 16.36
CA ASN A 98 12.22 12.69 16.08
C ASN A 98 10.78 12.41 15.66
N LEU A 99 10.58 11.49 14.71
CA LEU A 99 9.25 11.08 14.26
C LEU A 99 8.41 10.51 15.40
N LYS A 100 9.02 9.71 16.28
CA LYS A 100 8.33 9.19 17.46
C LYS A 100 7.86 10.31 18.38
N ARG A 101 8.70 11.32 18.63
CA ARG A 101 8.30 12.50 19.43
C ARG A 101 7.18 13.29 18.78
N GLU A 102 7.20 13.46 17.46
CA GLU A 102 6.14 14.17 16.73
C GLU A 102 4.80 13.43 16.83
N ILE A 103 4.80 12.10 16.67
CA ILE A 103 3.61 11.27 16.85
C ILE A 103 3.06 11.39 18.27
N ASP A 104 3.94 11.31 19.28
CA ASP A 104 3.53 11.40 20.68
C ASP A 104 2.95 12.79 21.01
N SER A 105 3.55 13.86 20.45
CA SER A 105 3.01 15.23 20.56
C SER A 105 1.62 15.35 19.94
N ALA A 106 1.45 14.87 18.70
CA ALA A 106 0.17 14.93 18.00
C ALA A 106 -0.92 14.13 18.74
N LYS A 107 -0.58 12.94 19.27
CA LYS A 107 -1.51 12.15 20.10
C LYS A 107 -1.93 12.89 21.37
N ASN A 108 -1.00 13.58 22.02
CA ASN A 108 -1.31 14.38 23.20
C ASN A 108 -2.19 15.59 22.86
N GLU A 109 -1.93 16.28 21.75
CA GLU A 109 -2.79 17.37 21.29
C GLU A 109 -4.21 16.88 20.97
N LEU A 110 -4.34 15.75 20.26
CA LEU A 110 -5.63 15.12 19.98
C LEU A 110 -6.37 14.77 21.27
N SER A 111 -5.72 14.16 22.27
CA SER A 111 -6.40 13.82 23.53
C SER A 111 -6.92 15.06 24.26
N ILE A 112 -6.14 16.15 24.28
CA ILE A 112 -6.55 17.43 24.87
C ILE A 112 -7.74 18.03 24.13
N THR A 113 -7.73 18.00 22.78
CA THR A 113 -8.85 18.51 21.99
C THR A 113 -10.12 17.70 22.20
N MET A 114 -10.03 16.36 22.20
CA MET A 114 -11.16 15.48 22.47
C MET A 114 -11.76 15.70 23.86
N ALA A 115 -10.94 16.00 24.87
CA ALA A 115 -11.42 16.35 26.22
C ALA A 115 -12.20 17.68 26.26
N LYS A 116 -11.98 18.57 25.29
CA LYS A 116 -12.70 19.86 25.16
C LYS A 116 -13.96 19.76 24.30
N VAL A 117 -14.13 18.68 23.54
CA VAL A 117 -15.38 18.44 22.81
C VAL A 117 -16.47 18.19 23.85
N PRO A 118 -17.57 18.98 23.84
CA PRO A 118 -18.71 18.71 24.71
C PRO A 118 -19.14 17.25 24.51
N GLN A 119 -19.26 16.49 25.59
CA GLN A 119 -19.88 15.16 25.50
C GLN A 119 -21.34 15.36 25.09
N TYR A 120 -21.62 15.17 23.81
CA TYR A 120 -22.99 15.08 23.34
C TYR A 120 -23.55 13.77 23.85
N TYR A 121 -24.34 13.85 24.92
CA TYR A 121 -25.22 12.74 25.27
C TYR A 121 -26.15 12.54 24.07
N ASN A 122 -26.20 11.31 23.55
CA ASN A 122 -27.27 10.89 22.66
C ASN A 122 -28.58 10.99 23.45
N PHE A 123 -29.19 12.17 23.44
CA PHE A 123 -30.52 12.35 23.95
C PHE A 123 -31.43 11.62 22.96
N PRO A 124 -32.13 10.55 23.36
CA PRO A 124 -33.05 9.88 22.46
C PRO A 124 -34.05 10.92 21.97
N ILE A 125 -34.13 11.12 20.64
CA ILE A 125 -35.17 11.95 20.05
C ILE A 125 -36.49 11.30 20.48
N PRO A 126 -37.39 12.00 21.18
CA PRO A 126 -38.66 11.41 21.58
C PRO A 126 -39.39 10.93 20.33
N CYS A 127 -39.96 9.72 20.36
CA CYS A 127 -40.58 9.09 19.19
C CYS A 127 -41.64 9.99 18.52
N ASP A 128 -42.27 10.87 19.29
CA ASP A 128 -43.28 11.81 18.82
C ASP A 128 -42.71 12.95 17.94
N PHE A 129 -41.39 13.21 18.00
CA PHE A 129 -40.67 14.16 17.14
C PHE A 129 -40.01 13.48 15.92
N ALA A 130 -39.96 12.14 15.92
CA ALA A 130 -39.54 11.35 14.77
C ALA A 130 -40.70 11.18 13.79
N GLU A 131 -41.23 12.30 13.28
CA GLU A 131 -42.14 12.35 12.14
C GLU A 131 -41.56 11.54 10.94
N PRO A 132 -42.36 11.14 9.93
CA PRO A 132 -42.16 9.98 9.05
C PRO A 132 -40.84 9.93 8.26
N PHE A 133 -40.08 11.02 8.25
CA PHE A 133 -38.75 11.11 7.67
C PHE A 133 -37.72 10.15 8.30
N LEU A 134 -37.71 10.01 9.64
CA LEU A 134 -36.79 9.07 10.31
C LEU A 134 -37.18 7.61 10.11
N PHE A 135 -38.48 7.32 9.96
CA PHE A 135 -38.97 5.99 9.59
C PHE A 135 -38.55 5.63 8.16
N THR A 136 -38.55 6.58 7.23
CA THR A 136 -38.14 6.36 5.84
C THR A 136 -36.65 6.05 5.76
N LEU A 137 -35.81 6.85 6.42
CA LEU A 137 -34.36 6.62 6.47
C LEU A 137 -33.98 5.32 7.19
N THR A 138 -34.64 4.97 8.30
CA THR A 138 -34.33 3.73 9.01
C THR A 138 -34.71 2.48 8.21
N ASN A 139 -35.83 2.50 7.49
CA ASN A 139 -36.21 1.43 6.56
C ASN A 139 -35.22 1.33 5.39
N GLU A 140 -34.85 2.46 4.77
CA GLU A 140 -33.86 2.47 3.67
C GLU A 140 -32.47 1.98 4.13
N MET A 141 -32.11 2.18 5.41
CA MET A 141 -30.87 1.66 6.01
C MET A 141 -30.92 0.17 6.34
N LEU A 142 -32.09 -0.35 6.71
CA LEU A 142 -32.32 -1.78 6.93
C LEU A 142 -32.23 -2.58 5.63
N GLU A 143 -32.53 -1.95 4.49
CA GLU A 143 -32.44 -2.53 3.16
C GLU A 143 -31.03 -2.56 2.55
N LEU A 144 -30.03 -1.93 3.18
CA LEU A 144 -28.64 -2.03 2.72
C LEU A 144 -28.06 -3.42 2.99
N ASN A 145 -27.19 -3.89 2.09
CA ASN A 145 -26.42 -5.10 2.31
C ASN A 145 -25.24 -4.84 3.29
N GLU A 146 -24.64 -5.91 3.82
CA GLU A 146 -23.58 -5.77 4.84
C GLU A 146 -22.31 -5.08 4.32
N ASP A 147 -22.00 -5.20 3.03
CA ASP A 147 -20.85 -4.52 2.43
C ASP A 147 -21.06 -3.00 2.36
N GLN A 148 -22.27 -2.56 2.03
CA GLN A 148 -22.67 -1.14 2.03
C GLN A 148 -22.65 -0.57 3.46
N LYS A 149 -23.15 -1.32 4.44
CA LYS A 149 -23.09 -0.92 5.85
C LYS A 149 -21.65 -0.78 6.35
N ASN A 150 -20.76 -1.69 5.95
CA ASN A 150 -19.35 -1.65 6.33
C ASN A 150 -18.58 -0.50 5.66
N GLN A 151 -18.94 -0.10 4.44
CA GLN A 151 -18.40 1.10 3.80
C GLN A 151 -18.79 2.39 4.54
N LEU A 152 -19.98 2.44 5.14
CA LEU A 152 -20.45 3.62 5.87
C LEU A 152 -19.89 3.71 7.31
N ARG A 153 -19.58 2.57 7.94
CA ARG A 153 -19.20 2.49 9.36
C ARG A 153 -17.86 3.18 9.74
N GLY A 154 -17.08 3.62 8.76
CA GLY A 154 -15.78 4.28 8.94
C GLY A 154 -15.70 5.73 8.47
N LEU A 155 -16.81 6.31 8.01
CA LEU A 155 -16.85 7.68 7.48
C LEU A 155 -17.34 8.68 8.54
N PRO A 156 -16.92 9.95 8.48
CA PRO A 156 -17.56 11.00 9.26
C PRO A 156 -19.01 11.22 8.81
N ASP A 157 -19.90 11.61 9.73
CA ASP A 157 -21.37 11.67 9.52
C ASP A 157 -21.81 12.41 8.24
N VAL A 158 -21.07 13.46 7.86
CA VAL A 158 -21.34 14.26 6.66
C VAL A 158 -21.14 13.44 5.37
N ASP A 159 -20.14 12.56 5.35
CA ASP A 159 -19.82 11.70 4.21
C ASP A 159 -20.71 10.45 4.17
N VAL A 160 -21.12 9.93 5.34
CA VAL A 160 -22.13 8.86 5.44
C VAL A 160 -23.42 9.30 4.77
N ARG A 161 -23.87 10.53 5.05
CA ARG A 161 -25.14 11.06 4.55
C ARG A 161 -25.13 11.26 3.03
N ARG A 162 -24.06 11.86 2.48
CA ARG A 162 -23.88 12.05 1.04
C ARG A 162 -23.85 10.72 0.27
N ASN A 163 -23.11 9.73 0.79
CA ASN A 163 -23.00 8.43 0.15
C ASN A 163 -24.31 7.62 0.26
N MET A 164 -25.06 7.77 1.36
CA MET A 164 -26.36 7.12 1.52
C MET A 164 -27.39 7.66 0.50
N ASP A 165 -27.44 8.98 0.30
CA ASP A 165 -28.29 9.61 -0.71
C ASP A 165 -27.95 9.15 -2.15
N GLU A 166 -26.66 8.93 -2.46
CA GLU A 166 -26.21 8.38 -3.75
C GLU A 166 -26.64 6.91 -3.92
N ILE A 167 -26.46 6.07 -2.90
CA ILE A 167 -26.84 4.65 -2.90
C ILE A 167 -28.36 4.47 -3.04
N VAL A 168 -29.15 5.32 -2.36
CA VAL A 168 -30.62 5.32 -2.44
C VAL A 168 -31.11 5.94 -3.75
N GLY A 169 -30.43 6.98 -4.25
CA GLY A 169 -30.74 7.65 -5.51
C GLY A 169 -30.58 6.74 -6.72
N MET A 170 -29.57 5.85 -6.74
CA MET A 170 -29.39 4.87 -7.81
C MET A 170 -30.53 3.82 -7.87
N ARG A 171 -31.06 3.39 -6.72
CA ARG A 171 -32.18 2.43 -6.65
C ARG A 171 -33.49 2.96 -7.26
N LYS A 172 -33.73 4.27 -7.22
CA LYS A 172 -34.94 4.88 -7.80
C LYS A 172 -34.93 4.90 -9.34
N ASN A 173 -33.77 4.86 -9.97
CA ASN A 173 -33.64 4.84 -11.43
C ASN A 173 -33.77 3.42 -12.02
N ASP A 174 -33.36 2.39 -11.27
CA ASP A 174 -33.50 0.99 -11.73
C ASP A 174 -34.95 0.49 -11.66
N GLN A 175 -35.80 1.12 -10.83
CA GLN A 175 -37.21 0.74 -10.67
C GLN A 175 -38.16 1.40 -11.69
N SER A 176 -37.72 2.43 -12.43
CA SER A 176 -38.58 3.14 -13.40
C SER A 176 -38.66 2.51 -14.80
N ASP A 177 -37.82 1.52 -15.12
CA ASP A 177 -37.77 0.92 -16.47
C ASP A 177 -38.49 -0.43 -16.62
N VAL A 178 -39.23 -0.87 -15.60
CA VAL A 178 -40.00 -2.11 -15.67
C VAL A 178 -41.45 -1.84 -15.29
N HIS A 179 -42.25 -1.33 -16.24
CA HIS A 179 -43.65 -1.74 -16.55
C HIS A 179 -44.30 -0.70 -17.47
N ARG A 180 -44.24 -0.92 -18.79
CA ARG A 180 -45.21 -0.35 -19.73
C ARG A 180 -45.53 -1.36 -20.84
N ALA A 181 -46.51 -2.20 -20.58
CA ALA A 181 -47.40 -2.75 -21.61
C ALA A 181 -48.62 -3.38 -20.93
N ASP A 182 -49.60 -2.57 -20.54
CA ASP A 182 -50.98 -3.06 -20.38
C ASP A 182 -51.80 -2.55 -21.56
N GLY A 183 -52.33 -3.52 -22.30
CA GLY A 183 -53.17 -3.30 -23.46
C GLY A 183 -54.58 -2.87 -23.10
N ALA A 184 -55.28 -2.38 -24.11
CA ALA A 184 -56.73 -2.37 -24.14
C ALA A 184 -57.18 -2.70 -25.57
N SER A 185 -57.72 -3.91 -25.74
CA SER A 185 -58.52 -4.27 -26.90
C SER A 185 -59.96 -3.86 -26.63
N THR A 186 -60.53 -2.98 -27.44
CA THR A 186 -61.94 -3.10 -27.83
C THR A 186 -62.11 -2.71 -29.30
N SER A 187 -62.83 -3.57 -29.99
CA SER A 187 -63.27 -3.51 -31.38
C SER A 187 -64.22 -2.34 -31.64
N SER A 188 -64.13 -1.72 -32.83
CA SER A 188 -65.25 -1.36 -33.72
C SER A 188 -64.71 -0.60 -34.94
N GLU A 189 -65.05 -1.05 -36.15
CA GLU A 189 -64.80 -0.37 -37.42
C GLU A 189 -66.15 -0.26 -38.19
N PRO A 190 -66.24 0.47 -39.31
CA PRO A 190 -66.53 1.90 -39.42
C PRO A 190 -67.91 2.15 -40.08
N SER A 191 -68.31 3.43 -40.30
CA SER A 191 -68.94 3.93 -41.55
C SER A 191 -69.94 5.10 -41.37
N SER A 192 -69.57 6.21 -42.03
CA SER A 192 -70.35 7.17 -42.86
C SER A 192 -71.71 7.78 -42.45
N GLY A 193 -71.81 9.11 -42.66
CA GLY A 193 -73.07 9.82 -42.99
C GLY A 193 -73.18 11.27 -42.45
N PRO A 194 -73.18 12.32 -43.29
CA PRO A 194 -73.49 13.73 -42.92
C PRO A 194 -75.03 13.98 -43.07
N PRO A 195 -75.64 15.20 -42.99
CA PRO A 195 -75.05 16.56 -42.97
C PRO A 195 -75.79 17.66 -42.12
N ASN A 196 -75.19 18.85 -42.10
CA ASN A 196 -75.82 20.19 -42.31
C ASN A 196 -76.58 20.98 -41.19
N GLN A 197 -76.32 22.29 -41.24
CA GLN A 197 -77.15 23.48 -40.93
C GLN A 197 -77.01 24.26 -39.60
N SER A 198 -76.30 25.39 -39.74
CA SER A 198 -76.79 26.77 -39.56
C SER A 198 -77.20 27.28 -38.16
N GLN A 199 -76.33 28.14 -37.61
CA GLN A 199 -76.52 29.54 -37.13
C GLN A 199 -77.90 30.01 -36.60
N PRO A 200 -77.88 30.97 -35.66
CA PRO A 200 -77.62 32.39 -35.98
C PRO A 200 -76.21 32.87 -35.64
#